data_AF-A0A8J6C2K0-F1
#
_entry.id   AF-A0A8J6C2K0-F1
#
_cell.length_a   1.000
_cell.length_b   1.000
_cell.length_c   1.000
_cell.angle_alpha   90.00
_cell.angle_beta   90.00
_cell.angle_gamma   90.00
#
_symmetry.space_group_name_H-M   'P 1'
#
loop_
_entity.id
_entity.type
_entity.pdbx_description
1 polymer ?
#
loop_
_entity_poly.entity_id
_entity_poly.type
_entity_poly.pdbx_seq_one_letter_code
_entity_poly.pdbx_strand_id
1 'polypeptide(L)'
;MEHLRGAAQLANALVDEVGVASADAFRGALVRACASTWAAVLSWGHLFWLCALPAWRVAALVASAAWPHARDGGAAAWRAFAAQERAWIAAELAAAALTVLGWLLERHIRRQRYVSRARAAWRRLSARADAAYTTLLASIRAKSRTLAALFPHLAFAAAAAALAALAPSTTRALSEARALLSVGFPLAATLAALRSAEPAAEDHWLRYWVLYALLELAKGAALALPLARRAAAGAAWAAAWVPLLELFALLWLHLPRAGGTELAFARARTLVCAAAPLDPRARGEWGEWAGARALLAHGGALIGATVGGGVFAAARDSGAMLLALLFLPMPGALTHGGCLLFGLGYPAFTSVGALAALEAAAERAARRAREPAAATPSAVVRVGEALWRSADKLRRRTSGAVRADEPAAASASAAAAAAAAATPARALQGEEAVAAAGVDGAAARRLVRARLQYWLVRMVLALALAPFRPLLEWLPLVEHGELCAVVLLQLPYVDGAARLYGLIVEALRSADGGVSPGAQPFTPSLHAQPARRLQLHGAGDTPTEAGPAVPAPMVARAAVE
;
A
#
# COMPACT_ATOMS: atom_id res chain seq x y z
N MET A 1 42.05 20.41 6.08
CA MET A 1 43.08 19.35 6.30
C MET A 1 42.49 18.12 6.99
N GLU A 2 41.79 18.26 8.11
CA GLU A 2 41.14 17.11 8.80
C GLU A 2 40.03 16.43 7.99
N HIS A 3 39.18 17.19 7.28
CA HIS A 3 38.18 16.60 6.37
C HIS A 3 38.79 15.80 5.21
N LEU A 4 39.98 16.16 4.74
CA LEU A 4 40.70 15.42 3.70
C LEU A 4 41.34 14.14 4.25
N ARG A 5 41.82 14.15 5.51
CA ARG A 5 42.27 12.94 6.20
C ARG A 5 41.13 11.95 6.46
N GLY A 6 39.96 12.45 6.85
CA GLY A 6 38.75 11.63 7.02
C GLY A 6 38.29 10.98 5.70
N ALA A 7 38.30 11.73 4.59
CA ALA A 7 37.95 11.20 3.28
C ALA A 7 38.96 10.13 2.78
N ALA A 8 40.25 10.31 3.07
CA ALA A 8 41.28 9.33 2.72
C ALA A 8 41.18 8.04 3.56
N GLN A 9 40.89 8.15 4.85
CA GLN A 9 40.65 6.99 5.72
C GLN A 9 39.39 6.22 5.33
N LEU A 10 38.31 6.93 4.96
CA LEU A 10 37.08 6.31 4.48
C LEU A 10 37.29 5.61 3.14
N ALA A 11 38.07 6.21 2.23
CA ALA A 11 38.41 5.61 0.94
C ALA A 11 39.25 4.34 1.11
N ASN A 12 40.24 4.34 2.00
CA ASN A 12 41.04 3.14 2.28
C ASN A 12 40.21 2.03 2.91
N ALA A 13 39.33 2.35 3.88
CA ALA A 13 38.43 1.38 4.47
C ALA A 13 37.48 0.75 3.44
N LEU A 14 36.97 1.55 2.49
CA LEU A 14 36.13 1.06 1.38
C LEU A 14 36.90 0.20 0.36
N VAL A 15 38.18 0.48 0.13
CA VAL A 15 39.03 -0.32 -0.77
C VAL A 15 39.25 -1.72 -0.19
N ASP A 16 39.54 -1.81 1.11
CA ASP A 16 39.73 -3.07 1.81
C ASP A 16 38.43 -3.90 1.88
N GLU A 17 37.27 -3.25 2.02
CA GLU A 17 35.97 -3.92 2.17
C GLU A 17 35.37 -4.39 0.83
N VAL A 18 35.78 -3.80 -0.30
CA VAL A 18 35.26 -4.11 -1.66
C VAL A 18 36.21 -5.02 -2.45
N GLY A 19 37.42 -5.29 -1.93
CA GLY A 19 38.38 -6.20 -2.58
C GLY A 19 38.91 -5.66 -3.91
N VAL A 20 39.03 -4.33 -4.04
CA VAL A 20 39.54 -3.70 -5.27
C VAL A 20 41.06 -3.66 -5.21
N ALA A 21 41.72 -4.12 -6.25
CA ALA A 21 43.18 -4.35 -6.30
C ALA A 21 44.06 -3.12 -6.00
N SER A 22 43.53 -1.90 -6.05
CA SER A 22 44.23 -0.69 -5.60
C SER A 22 43.27 0.50 -5.38
N ALA A 23 43.69 1.46 -4.55
CA ALA A 23 42.99 2.73 -4.35
C ALA A 23 42.81 3.52 -5.65
N ASP A 24 43.78 3.43 -6.57
CA ASP A 24 43.70 4.06 -7.89
C ASP A 24 42.64 3.43 -8.78
N ALA A 25 42.47 2.11 -8.73
CA ALA A 25 41.41 1.41 -9.46
C ALA A 25 40.02 1.80 -8.93
N PHE A 26 39.86 1.92 -7.61
CA PHE A 26 38.63 2.41 -6.98
C PHE A 26 38.33 3.86 -7.37
N ARG A 27 39.32 4.75 -7.27
CA ARG A 27 39.18 6.16 -7.68
C ARG A 27 38.79 6.29 -9.15
N GLY A 28 39.42 5.50 -10.03
CA GLY A 28 39.09 5.46 -11.45
C GLY A 28 37.67 4.94 -11.72
N ALA A 29 37.22 3.91 -11.00
CA ALA A 29 35.84 3.42 -11.09
C ALA A 29 34.82 4.46 -10.60
N LEU A 30 35.09 5.13 -9.49
CA LEU A 30 34.23 6.18 -8.92
C LEU A 30 34.11 7.37 -9.87
N VAL A 31 35.22 7.87 -10.42
CA VAL A 31 35.21 8.97 -11.39
C VAL A 31 34.40 8.60 -12.62
N ARG A 32 34.56 7.36 -13.14
CA ARG A 32 33.77 6.88 -14.28
C ARG A 32 32.28 6.76 -13.94
N ALA A 33 31.94 6.27 -12.74
CA ALA A 33 30.55 6.18 -12.29
C ALA A 33 29.92 7.57 -12.10
N CYS A 34 30.63 8.53 -11.53
CA CYS A 34 30.16 9.91 -11.41
C CYS A 34 30.00 10.57 -12.78
N ALA A 35 30.96 10.38 -13.70
CA ALA A 35 30.88 10.90 -15.05
C ALA A 35 29.71 10.29 -15.84
N SER A 36 29.48 8.98 -15.75
CA SER A 36 28.33 8.32 -16.40
C SER A 36 27.00 8.74 -15.78
N THR A 37 26.93 8.88 -14.45
CA THR A 37 25.74 9.40 -13.75
C THR A 37 25.43 10.83 -14.20
N TRP A 38 26.45 11.69 -14.28
CA TRP A 38 26.28 13.07 -14.72
C TRP A 38 25.83 13.15 -16.19
N ALA A 39 26.45 12.36 -17.07
CA ALA A 39 26.02 12.25 -18.46
C ALA A 39 24.56 11.79 -18.58
N ALA A 40 24.14 10.78 -17.79
CA ALA A 40 22.76 10.33 -17.75
C ALA A 40 21.81 11.42 -17.26
N VAL A 41 22.17 12.19 -16.22
CA VAL A 41 21.37 13.33 -15.73
C VAL A 41 21.23 14.39 -16.82
N LEU A 42 22.30 14.72 -17.54
CA LEU A 42 22.25 15.66 -18.66
C LEU A 42 21.39 15.14 -19.81
N SER A 43 21.46 13.84 -20.15
CA SER A 43 20.61 13.22 -21.17
C SER A 43 19.13 13.20 -20.77
N TRP A 44 18.82 12.90 -19.51
CA TRP A 44 17.44 13.01 -18.98
C TRP A 44 16.96 14.46 -18.95
N GLY A 45 17.83 15.41 -18.60
CA GLY A 45 17.53 16.83 -18.69
C GLY A 45 17.25 17.28 -20.13
N HIS A 46 18.02 16.81 -21.10
CA HIS A 46 17.78 17.07 -22.53
C HIS A 46 16.51 16.38 -23.03
N LEU A 47 16.25 15.13 -22.66
CA LEU A 47 15.01 14.43 -23.03
C LEU A 47 13.80 15.16 -22.43
N PHE A 48 13.87 15.52 -21.15
CA PHE A 48 12.84 16.30 -20.48
C PHE A 48 12.64 17.64 -21.18
N TRP A 49 13.71 18.35 -21.53
CA TRP A 49 13.64 19.61 -22.26
C TRP A 49 13.06 19.43 -23.67
N LEU A 50 13.46 18.40 -24.41
CA LEU A 50 12.95 18.08 -25.74
C LEU A 50 11.48 17.63 -25.72
N CYS A 51 11.01 17.01 -24.63
CA CYS A 51 9.60 16.70 -24.42
C CYS A 51 8.81 17.93 -23.90
N ALA A 52 9.44 18.77 -23.08
CA ALA A 52 8.84 19.96 -22.52
C ALA A 52 8.74 21.09 -23.54
N LEU A 53 9.65 21.22 -24.50
CA LEU A 53 9.64 22.32 -25.48
C LEU A 53 8.39 22.27 -26.39
N PRO A 54 8.01 21.14 -27.00
CA PRO A 54 6.77 21.02 -27.76
C PRO A 54 5.56 21.22 -26.85
N ALA A 55 5.56 20.64 -25.64
CA ALA A 55 4.48 20.82 -24.69
C ALA A 55 4.31 22.28 -24.26
N TRP A 56 5.41 22.99 -24.01
CA TRP A 56 5.43 24.41 -23.67
C TRP A 56 5.04 25.28 -24.86
N ARG A 57 5.49 24.95 -26.08
CA ARG A 57 5.07 25.66 -27.29
C ARG A 57 3.59 25.46 -27.57
N VAL A 58 3.06 24.25 -27.41
CA VAL A 58 1.63 23.95 -27.51
C VAL A 58 0.88 24.67 -26.39
N ALA A 59 1.36 24.64 -25.15
CA ALA A 59 0.74 25.36 -24.04
C ALA A 59 0.76 26.88 -24.26
N ALA A 60 1.84 27.44 -24.78
CA ALA A 60 1.94 28.86 -25.11
C ALA A 60 1.06 29.23 -26.31
N LEU A 61 0.99 28.38 -27.34
CA LEU A 61 0.07 28.54 -28.47
C LEU A 61 -1.39 28.49 -28.01
N VAL A 62 -1.75 27.47 -27.22
CA VAL A 62 -3.07 27.32 -26.60
C VAL A 62 -3.36 28.49 -25.69
N ALA A 63 -2.42 28.93 -24.84
CA ALA A 63 -2.60 30.09 -23.99
C ALA A 63 -2.77 31.37 -24.81
N SER A 64 -2.00 31.58 -25.87
CA SER A 64 -2.10 32.76 -26.73
C SER A 64 -3.38 32.78 -27.57
N ALA A 65 -3.86 31.61 -28.01
CA ALA A 65 -5.12 31.46 -28.73
C ALA A 65 -6.32 31.56 -27.78
N ALA A 66 -6.20 31.01 -26.57
CA ALA A 66 -7.23 31.05 -25.55
C ALA A 66 -7.28 32.39 -24.81
N TRP A 67 -6.18 33.15 -24.73
CA TRP A 67 -6.10 34.38 -23.94
C TRP A 67 -7.09 35.46 -24.39
N PRO A 68 -7.26 35.77 -25.69
CA PRO A 68 -8.32 36.65 -26.15
C PRO A 68 -9.70 36.16 -25.70
N HIS A 69 -9.99 34.86 -25.84
CA HIS A 69 -11.26 34.28 -25.43
C HIS A 69 -11.47 34.26 -23.91
N ALA A 70 -10.41 34.06 -23.12
CA ALA A 70 -10.44 34.11 -21.67
C ALA A 70 -10.59 35.55 -21.17
N ARG A 71 -9.94 36.52 -21.82
CA ARG A 71 -10.07 37.95 -21.55
C ARG A 71 -11.46 38.44 -21.92
N ASP A 72 -11.95 38.11 -23.11
CA ASP A 72 -13.28 38.49 -23.59
C ASP A 72 -14.36 37.79 -22.79
N GLY A 73 -14.16 36.51 -22.47
CA GLY A 73 -15.00 35.72 -21.57
C GLY A 73 -15.01 36.27 -20.16
N GLY A 74 -13.87 36.71 -19.63
CA GLY A 74 -13.77 37.37 -18.32
C GLY A 74 -14.45 38.75 -18.32
N ALA A 75 -14.27 39.54 -19.37
CA ALA A 75 -14.96 40.82 -19.53
C ALA A 75 -16.47 40.65 -19.77
N ALA A 76 -16.89 39.58 -20.44
CA ALA A 76 -18.30 39.23 -20.63
C ALA A 76 -18.91 38.69 -19.34
N ALA A 77 -18.20 37.83 -18.60
CA ALA A 77 -18.60 37.35 -17.28
C ALA A 77 -18.69 38.50 -16.28
N TRP A 78 -17.75 39.44 -16.30
CA TRP A 78 -17.81 40.65 -15.49
C TRP A 78 -19.01 41.53 -15.87
N ARG A 79 -19.28 41.71 -17.16
CA ARG A 79 -20.48 42.43 -17.62
C ARG A 79 -21.77 41.71 -17.26
N ALA A 80 -21.81 40.38 -17.34
CA ALA A 80 -22.95 39.57 -16.95
C ALA A 80 -23.17 39.58 -15.43
N PHE A 81 -22.10 39.57 -14.63
CA PHE A 81 -22.12 39.75 -13.19
C PHE A 81 -22.57 41.18 -12.82
N ALA A 82 -22.05 42.20 -13.49
CA ALA A 82 -22.48 43.58 -13.29
C ALA A 82 -23.93 43.82 -13.73
N ALA A 83 -24.42 43.04 -14.70
CA ALA A 83 -25.80 43.04 -15.17
C ALA A 83 -26.70 42.02 -14.45
N GLN A 84 -26.18 41.28 -13.46
CA GLN A 84 -27.02 40.36 -12.70
C GLN A 84 -28.14 41.13 -12.02
N GLU A 85 -29.33 40.54 -12.09
CA GLU A 85 -30.50 41.04 -11.41
C GLU A 85 -30.19 41.17 -9.90
N ARG A 86 -30.66 42.24 -9.27
CA ARG A 86 -30.40 42.51 -7.83
C ARG A 86 -30.77 41.33 -6.93
N ALA A 87 -31.72 40.49 -7.36
CA ALA A 87 -32.10 39.26 -6.69
C ALA A 87 -30.95 38.22 -6.59
N TRP A 88 -30.11 38.08 -7.62
CA TRP A 88 -28.97 37.16 -7.60
C TRP A 88 -27.85 37.67 -6.71
N ILE A 89 -27.54 38.97 -6.76
CA ILE A 89 -26.57 39.60 -5.84
C ILE A 89 -27.06 39.44 -4.39
N ALA A 90 -28.37 39.61 -4.14
CA ALA A 90 -28.96 39.36 -2.82
C ALA A 90 -28.85 37.88 -2.41
N ALA A 91 -29.02 36.94 -3.34
CA ALA A 91 -28.85 35.51 -3.07
C ALA A 91 -27.40 35.14 -2.76
N GLU A 92 -26.42 35.69 -3.48
CA GLU A 92 -24.99 35.48 -3.22
C GLU A 92 -24.57 36.11 -1.88
N LEU A 93 -25.03 37.32 -1.58
CA LEU A 93 -24.83 37.96 -0.27
C LEU A 93 -25.48 37.16 0.85
N ALA A 94 -26.68 36.60 0.63
CA ALA A 94 -27.34 35.72 1.57
C ALA A 94 -26.53 34.42 1.78
N ALA A 95 -25.97 33.83 0.72
CA ALA A 95 -25.09 32.66 0.81
C ALA A 95 -23.79 32.97 1.58
N ALA A 96 -23.16 34.12 1.32
CA ALA A 96 -21.99 34.58 2.06
C ALA A 96 -22.32 34.84 3.54
N ALA A 97 -23.46 35.49 3.83
CA ALA A 97 -23.95 35.72 5.18
C ALA A 97 -24.25 34.40 5.91
N LEU A 98 -24.89 33.43 5.23
CA LEU A 98 -25.11 32.08 5.75
C LEU A 98 -23.79 31.34 6.02
N THR A 99 -22.77 31.56 5.20
CA THR A 99 -21.43 30.98 5.41
C THR A 99 -20.78 31.57 6.66
N VAL A 100 -20.81 32.89 6.83
CA VAL A 100 -20.31 33.57 8.03
C VAL A 100 -21.12 33.16 9.26
N LEU A 101 -22.45 33.07 9.15
CA LEU A 101 -23.33 32.61 10.23
C LEU A 101 -23.03 31.16 10.58
N GLY A 102 -22.78 30.31 9.59
CA GLY A 102 -22.35 28.93 9.76
C GLY A 102 -21.01 28.84 10.49
N TRP A 103 -20.03 29.68 10.14
CA TRP A 103 -18.75 29.77 10.84
C TRP A 103 -18.90 30.27 12.29
N LEU A 104 -19.74 31.29 12.53
CA LEU A 104 -20.04 31.79 13.87
C LEU A 104 -20.79 30.75 14.71
N LEU A 105 -21.74 30.03 14.11
CA LEU A 105 -22.46 28.93 14.72
C LEU A 105 -21.50 27.79 15.05
N GLU A 106 -20.62 27.41 14.14
CA GLU A 106 -19.58 26.41 14.40
C GLU A 106 -18.69 26.85 15.56
N ARG A 107 -18.23 28.10 15.56
CA ARG A 107 -17.43 28.66 16.66
C ARG A 107 -18.19 28.64 17.98
N HIS A 108 -19.49 28.96 17.98
CA HIS A 108 -20.34 28.90 19.16
C HIS A 108 -20.54 27.45 19.64
N ILE A 109 -20.80 26.52 18.72
CA ILE A 109 -20.94 25.08 18.97
C ILE A 109 -19.65 24.51 19.59
N ARG A 110 -18.48 24.92 19.07
CA ARG A 110 -17.16 24.57 19.60
C ARG A 110 -16.97 25.13 21.01
N ARG A 111 -17.29 26.41 21.24
CA ARG A 111 -17.18 27.08 22.55
C ARG A 111 -18.07 26.45 23.62
N GLN A 112 -19.33 26.18 23.29
CA GLN A 112 -20.30 25.62 24.23
C GLN A 112 -20.16 24.10 24.44
N ARG A 113 -19.18 23.46 23.76
CA ARG A 113 -18.95 22.02 23.82
C ARG A 113 -20.20 21.21 23.44
N TYR A 114 -21.11 21.77 22.62
CA TYR A 114 -22.32 21.05 22.18
C TYR A 114 -21.94 19.77 21.42
N VAL A 115 -20.90 19.81 20.58
CA VAL A 115 -20.39 18.62 19.89
C VAL A 115 -19.93 17.54 20.86
N SER A 116 -19.22 17.89 21.95
CA SER A 116 -18.76 16.86 22.90
C SER A 116 -19.92 16.27 23.69
N ARG A 117 -20.92 17.07 24.07
CA ARG A 117 -22.16 16.59 24.72
C ARG A 117 -22.97 15.71 23.78
N ALA A 118 -23.17 16.13 22.54
CA ALA A 118 -23.85 15.37 21.51
C ALA A 118 -23.12 14.05 21.22
N ARG A 119 -21.78 14.07 21.08
CA ARG A 119 -20.96 12.86 20.96
C ARG A 119 -21.06 11.94 22.17
N ALA A 120 -21.13 12.48 23.39
CA ALA A 120 -21.30 11.68 24.60
C ALA A 120 -22.72 11.08 24.70
N ALA A 121 -23.75 11.84 24.34
CA ALA A 121 -25.13 11.36 24.24
C ALA A 121 -25.26 10.28 23.15
N TRP A 122 -24.67 10.51 21.97
CA TRP A 122 -24.60 9.55 20.88
C TRP A 122 -23.86 8.27 21.28
N ARG A 123 -22.71 8.38 21.96
CA ARG A 123 -21.98 7.20 22.47
C ARG A 123 -22.83 6.40 23.46
N ARG A 124 -23.57 7.05 24.35
CA ARG A 124 -24.49 6.37 25.29
C ARG A 124 -25.65 5.71 24.57
N LEU A 125 -26.27 6.39 23.61
CA LEU A 125 -27.35 5.85 22.80
C LEU A 125 -26.88 4.66 21.95
N SER A 126 -25.73 4.81 21.28
CA SER A 126 -25.10 3.77 20.49
C SER A 126 -24.76 2.57 21.37
N ALA A 127 -24.10 2.75 22.52
CA ALA A 127 -23.81 1.64 23.43
C ALA A 127 -25.06 0.91 23.93
N ARG A 128 -26.17 1.61 24.17
CA ARG A 128 -27.46 0.98 24.52
C ARG A 128 -28.05 0.20 23.35
N ALA A 129 -28.06 0.79 22.15
CA ALA A 129 -28.50 0.12 20.94
C ALA A 129 -27.65 -1.12 20.66
N ASP A 130 -26.35 -1.06 20.97
CA ASP A 130 -25.41 -2.17 20.81
C ASP A 130 -25.75 -3.31 21.74
N ALA A 131 -25.91 -3.01 23.03
CA ALA A 131 -26.28 -4.01 24.02
C ALA A 131 -27.61 -4.68 23.67
N ALA A 132 -28.60 -3.91 23.22
CA ALA A 132 -29.88 -4.43 22.75
C ALA A 132 -29.71 -5.30 21.50
N TYR A 133 -28.94 -4.83 20.52
CA TYR A 133 -28.64 -5.55 19.29
C TYR A 133 -27.90 -6.87 19.54
N THR A 134 -26.87 -6.87 20.40
CA THR A 134 -26.12 -8.08 20.73
C THR A 134 -26.97 -9.09 21.50
N THR A 135 -27.86 -8.61 22.38
CA THR A 135 -28.82 -9.47 23.10
C THR A 135 -29.81 -10.11 22.14
N LEU A 136 -30.37 -9.33 21.21
CA LEU A 136 -31.25 -9.84 20.16
C LEU A 136 -30.52 -10.85 19.28
N LEU A 137 -29.30 -10.55 18.84
CA LEU A 137 -28.50 -11.44 18.00
C LEU A 137 -28.15 -12.73 18.73
N ALA A 138 -27.86 -12.68 20.04
CA ALA A 138 -27.64 -13.86 20.87
C ALA A 138 -28.90 -14.74 20.96
N SER A 139 -30.07 -14.13 21.15
CA SER A 139 -31.36 -14.83 21.14
C SER A 139 -31.65 -15.51 19.79
N ILE A 140 -31.40 -14.81 18.68
CA ILE A 140 -31.53 -15.38 17.33
C ILE A 140 -30.53 -16.52 17.13
N ARG A 141 -29.27 -16.35 17.55
CA ARG A 141 -28.20 -17.34 17.41
C ARG A 141 -28.47 -18.61 18.21
N ALA A 142 -29.14 -18.50 19.35
CA ALA A 142 -29.60 -19.65 20.13
C ALA A 142 -30.64 -20.50 19.37
N LYS A 143 -31.44 -19.88 18.50
CA LYS A 143 -32.45 -20.56 17.67
C LYS A 143 -31.93 -21.01 16.31
N SER A 144 -31.12 -20.18 15.64
CA SER A 144 -30.58 -20.47 14.31
C SER A 144 -29.30 -19.68 14.04
N ARG A 145 -28.20 -20.40 13.76
CA ARG A 145 -26.91 -19.80 13.39
C ARG A 145 -26.97 -19.08 12.04
N THR A 146 -27.68 -19.66 11.07
CA THR A 146 -27.83 -19.08 9.72
C THR A 146 -28.66 -17.80 9.77
N LEU A 147 -29.77 -17.79 10.52
CA LEU A 147 -30.57 -16.57 10.66
C LEU A 147 -29.79 -15.49 11.39
N ALA A 148 -29.01 -15.83 12.43
CA ALA A 148 -28.14 -14.86 13.09
C ALA A 148 -27.08 -14.27 12.16
N ALA A 149 -26.53 -15.06 11.23
CA ALA A 149 -25.60 -14.56 10.22
C ALA A 149 -26.28 -13.66 9.17
N LEU A 150 -27.52 -13.95 8.77
CA LEU A 150 -28.27 -13.18 7.77
C LEU A 150 -28.98 -11.94 8.35
N PHE A 151 -29.34 -11.98 9.64
CA PHE A 151 -30.13 -10.94 10.30
C PHE A 151 -29.59 -9.51 10.13
N PRO A 152 -28.27 -9.22 10.28
CA PRO A 152 -27.76 -7.86 10.10
C PRO A 152 -28.03 -7.32 8.69
N HIS A 153 -27.92 -8.18 7.68
CA HIS A 153 -28.14 -7.84 6.28
C HIS A 153 -29.62 -7.63 5.97
N LEU A 154 -30.49 -8.51 6.47
CA LEU A 154 -31.94 -8.40 6.31
C LEU A 154 -32.49 -7.16 7.04
N ALA A 155 -32.02 -6.89 8.26
CA ALA A 155 -32.40 -5.70 9.01
C ALA A 155 -31.97 -4.41 8.30
N PHE A 156 -30.75 -4.39 7.73
CA PHE A 156 -30.31 -3.26 6.92
C PHE A 156 -31.17 -3.07 5.67
N ALA A 157 -31.42 -4.14 4.90
CA ALA A 157 -32.24 -4.09 3.69
C ALA A 157 -33.67 -3.61 3.99
N ALA A 158 -34.27 -4.11 5.08
CA ALA A 158 -35.59 -3.66 5.54
C ALA A 158 -35.59 -2.17 5.95
N ALA A 159 -34.56 -1.71 6.67
CA ALA A 159 -34.43 -0.31 7.05
C ALA A 159 -34.21 0.61 5.83
N ALA A 160 -33.41 0.18 4.86
CA ALA A 160 -33.17 0.90 3.61
C ALA A 160 -34.46 1.00 2.78
N ALA A 161 -35.21 -0.10 2.64
CA ALA A 161 -36.49 -0.12 1.96
C ALA A 161 -37.53 0.77 2.66
N ALA A 162 -37.58 0.72 4.00
CA ALA A 162 -38.45 1.57 4.80
C ALA A 162 -38.07 3.06 4.64
N LEU A 163 -36.77 3.40 4.64
CA LEU A 163 -36.31 4.77 4.44
C LEU A 163 -36.68 5.30 3.04
N ALA A 164 -36.49 4.48 2.00
CA ALA A 164 -36.86 4.82 0.64
C ALA A 164 -38.38 5.03 0.48
N ALA A 165 -39.20 4.21 1.16
CA ALA A 165 -40.65 4.29 1.10
C ALA A 165 -41.22 5.44 1.94
N LEU A 166 -40.73 5.63 3.17
CA LEU A 166 -41.29 6.59 4.14
C LEU A 166 -40.72 8.00 3.98
N ALA A 167 -39.50 8.15 3.44
CA ALA A 167 -38.81 9.43 3.30
C ALA A 167 -38.10 9.56 1.95
N PRO A 168 -38.84 9.61 0.82
CA PRO A 168 -38.25 9.68 -0.52
C PRO A 168 -37.44 10.97 -0.75
N SER A 169 -37.83 12.09 -0.15
CA SER A 169 -37.10 13.36 -0.23
C SER A 169 -35.72 13.27 0.44
N THR A 170 -35.66 12.75 1.66
CA THR A 170 -34.41 12.47 2.38
C THR A 170 -33.52 11.51 1.61
N THR A 171 -34.13 10.47 1.05
CA THR A 171 -33.44 9.46 0.26
C THR A 171 -32.82 10.06 -1.01
N ARG A 172 -33.53 10.96 -1.70
CA ARG A 172 -33.00 11.71 -2.84
C ARG A 172 -31.84 12.61 -2.43
N ALA A 173 -31.98 13.37 -1.34
CA ALA A 173 -30.91 14.21 -0.81
C ALA A 173 -29.65 13.39 -0.43
N LEU A 174 -29.83 12.20 0.16
CA LEU A 174 -28.71 11.29 0.44
C LEU A 174 -28.06 10.75 -0.84
N SER A 175 -28.84 10.50 -1.89
CA SER A 175 -28.32 10.10 -3.20
C SER A 175 -27.53 11.22 -3.87
N GLU A 176 -27.93 12.48 -3.69
CA GLU A 176 -27.15 13.64 -4.14
C GLU A 176 -25.84 13.78 -3.34
N ALA A 177 -25.88 13.49 -2.04
CA ALA A 177 -24.71 13.42 -1.17
C ALA A 177 -23.87 12.13 -1.34
N ARG A 178 -24.17 11.27 -2.34
CA ARG A 178 -23.50 9.98 -2.52
C ARG A 178 -21.99 10.11 -2.59
N ALA A 179 -21.44 11.07 -3.34
CA ALA A 179 -19.98 11.25 -3.46
C ALA A 179 -19.31 11.55 -2.09
N LEU A 180 -20.00 12.33 -1.24
CA LEU A 180 -19.53 12.60 0.11
C LEU A 180 -19.58 11.33 0.97
N LEU A 181 -20.62 10.52 0.83
CA LEU A 181 -20.77 9.28 1.60
C LEU A 181 -19.84 8.17 1.12
N SER A 182 -19.64 8.03 -0.19
CA SER A 182 -18.89 6.94 -0.83
C SER A 182 -17.40 7.19 -0.94
N VAL A 183 -16.98 8.46 -0.98
CA VAL A 183 -15.56 8.83 -1.07
C VAL A 183 -15.18 9.73 0.09
N GLY A 184 -15.92 10.82 0.35
CA GLY A 184 -15.54 11.80 1.37
C GLY A 184 -15.42 11.23 2.79
N PHE A 185 -16.44 10.54 3.28
CA PHE A 185 -16.46 9.90 4.59
C PHE A 185 -15.38 8.81 4.73
N PRO A 186 -15.30 7.80 3.84
CA PRO A 186 -14.22 6.80 3.90
C PRO A 186 -12.83 7.41 3.78
N LEU A 187 -12.66 8.51 3.03
CA LEU A 187 -11.37 9.22 2.96
C LEU A 187 -10.96 9.81 4.31
N ALA A 188 -11.89 10.52 4.96
CA ALA A 188 -11.66 11.08 6.29
C ALA A 188 -11.40 9.97 7.33
N ALA A 189 -12.13 8.86 7.25
CA ALA A 189 -11.95 7.73 8.16
C ALA A 189 -10.65 6.95 7.89
N THR A 190 -10.22 6.84 6.63
CA THR A 190 -8.92 6.30 6.24
C THR A 190 -7.79 7.15 6.78
N LEU A 191 -7.89 8.48 6.68
CA LEU A 191 -6.92 9.40 7.26
C LEU A 191 -6.85 9.24 8.78
N ALA A 192 -8.01 9.12 9.45
CA ALA A 192 -8.07 8.88 10.88
C ALA A 192 -7.41 7.55 11.28
N ALA A 193 -7.67 6.48 10.53
CA ALA A 193 -7.06 5.16 10.76
C ALA A 193 -5.53 5.20 10.60
N LEU A 194 -5.02 5.87 9.55
CA LEU A 194 -3.59 6.05 9.35
C LEU A 194 -2.93 6.88 10.45
N ARG A 195 -3.64 7.87 11.01
CA ARG A 195 -3.17 8.72 12.12
C ARG A 195 -3.19 8.00 13.47
N SER A 196 -4.23 7.19 13.75
CA SER A 196 -4.30 6.41 14.99
C SER A 196 -3.36 5.21 14.99
N ALA A 197 -2.92 4.75 13.81
CA ALA A 197 -2.16 3.52 13.62
C ALA A 197 -2.86 2.29 14.22
N GLU A 198 -4.20 2.31 14.25
CA GLU A 198 -5.02 1.20 14.74
C GLU A 198 -5.15 0.14 13.64
N PRO A 199 -4.56 -1.06 13.79
CA PRO A 199 -4.49 -2.05 12.71
C PRO A 199 -5.86 -2.51 12.20
N ALA A 200 -6.82 -2.69 13.10
CA ALA A 200 -8.18 -3.10 12.73
C ALA A 200 -8.88 -2.07 11.85
N ALA A 201 -8.64 -0.78 12.08
CA ALA A 201 -9.19 0.29 11.27
C ALA A 201 -8.52 0.35 9.88
N GLU A 202 -7.19 0.19 9.82
CA GLU A 202 -6.46 0.13 8.54
C GLU A 202 -6.96 -1.05 7.68
N ASP A 203 -7.13 -2.24 8.27
CA ASP A 203 -7.63 -3.43 7.58
C ASP A 203 -9.05 -3.22 7.04
N HIS A 204 -9.95 -2.67 7.86
CA HIS A 204 -11.34 -2.41 7.47
C HIS A 204 -11.43 -1.44 6.29
N TRP A 205 -10.75 -0.30 6.36
CA TRP A 205 -10.80 0.69 5.28
C TRP A 205 -10.09 0.21 4.01
N LEU A 206 -9.05 -0.62 4.12
CA LEU A 206 -8.45 -1.23 2.93
C LEU A 206 -9.42 -2.19 2.23
N ARG A 207 -10.17 -3.00 2.98
CA ARG A 207 -11.23 -3.86 2.42
C ARG A 207 -12.34 -3.03 1.76
N TYR A 208 -12.73 -1.93 2.38
CA TYR A 208 -13.70 -0.99 1.81
C TYR A 208 -13.26 -0.49 0.44
N TRP A 209 -12.02 0.02 0.33
CA TRP A 209 -11.50 0.55 -0.93
C TRP A 209 -11.38 -0.52 -2.02
N VAL A 210 -11.04 -1.76 -1.66
CA VAL A 210 -11.07 -2.89 -2.60
C VAL A 210 -12.49 -3.10 -3.15
N LEU A 211 -13.50 -3.13 -2.29
CA LEU A 211 -14.88 -3.33 -2.71
C LEU A 211 -15.41 -2.17 -3.54
N TYR A 212 -15.10 -0.94 -3.15
CA TYR A 212 -15.41 0.25 -3.92
C TYR A 212 -14.79 0.18 -5.33
N ALA A 213 -13.50 -0.17 -5.42
CA ALA A 213 -12.81 -0.30 -6.69
C ALA A 213 -13.40 -1.40 -7.59
N LEU A 214 -13.74 -2.55 -7.03
CA LEU A 214 -14.40 -3.64 -7.78
C LEU A 214 -15.79 -3.23 -8.27
N LEU A 215 -16.54 -2.48 -7.47
CA LEU A 215 -17.84 -1.93 -7.87
C LEU A 215 -17.69 -0.93 -9.01
N GLU A 216 -16.74 0.00 -8.93
CA GLU A 216 -16.45 0.96 -10.00
C GLU A 216 -15.97 0.28 -11.30
N LEU A 217 -15.13 -0.77 -11.18
CA LEU A 217 -14.72 -1.59 -12.31
C LEU A 217 -15.90 -2.31 -12.97
N ALA A 218 -16.79 -2.89 -12.16
CA ALA A 218 -17.99 -3.56 -12.67
C ALA A 218 -18.91 -2.59 -13.40
N LYS A 219 -19.07 -1.36 -12.89
CA LYS A 219 -19.81 -0.28 -13.58
C LYS A 219 -19.13 0.10 -14.88
N GLY A 220 -17.82 0.34 -14.87
CA GLY A 220 -17.06 0.68 -16.06
C GLY A 220 -17.15 -0.39 -17.14
N ALA A 221 -17.01 -1.66 -16.74
CA ALA A 221 -17.15 -2.81 -17.65
C ALA A 221 -18.58 -2.94 -18.20
N ALA A 222 -19.61 -2.76 -17.35
CA ALA A 222 -20.99 -2.77 -17.80
C ALA A 222 -21.27 -1.63 -18.81
N LEU A 223 -20.76 -0.43 -18.55
CA LEU A 223 -20.93 0.72 -19.45
C LEU A 223 -20.12 0.59 -20.75
N ALA A 224 -19.04 -0.18 -20.75
CA ALA A 224 -18.27 -0.49 -21.95
C ALA A 224 -19.04 -1.43 -22.91
N LEU A 225 -20.00 -2.22 -22.42
CA LEU A 225 -20.84 -3.06 -23.25
C LEU A 225 -21.93 -2.22 -23.95
N PRO A 226 -21.97 -2.14 -25.30
CA PRO A 226 -22.92 -1.29 -26.02
C PRO A 226 -24.38 -1.60 -25.70
N LEU A 227 -24.71 -2.88 -25.51
CA LEU A 227 -26.06 -3.33 -25.16
C LEU A 227 -26.49 -2.86 -23.78
N ALA A 228 -25.60 -2.97 -22.78
CA ALA A 228 -25.88 -2.52 -21.42
C ALA A 228 -26.04 -0.99 -21.36
N ARG A 229 -25.23 -0.24 -22.12
CA ARG A 229 -25.39 1.22 -22.26
C ARG A 229 -26.75 1.60 -22.86
N ARG A 230 -27.19 0.90 -23.92
CA ARG A 230 -28.51 1.11 -24.54
C ARG A 230 -29.66 0.73 -23.60
N ALA A 231 -29.54 -0.40 -22.90
CA ALA A 231 -30.52 -0.84 -21.93
C ALA A 231 -30.65 0.15 -20.76
N ALA A 232 -29.53 0.66 -20.24
CA ALA A 232 -29.51 1.66 -19.19
C ALA A 232 -30.14 2.98 -19.64
N ALA A 233 -29.92 3.42 -20.89
CA ALA A 233 -30.53 4.63 -21.43
C ALA A 233 -32.05 4.50 -21.63
N GLY A 234 -32.56 3.31 -21.97
CA GLY A 234 -33.99 3.06 -22.17
C GLY A 234 -34.77 2.77 -20.88
N ALA A 235 -34.09 2.42 -19.78
CA ALA A 235 -34.72 2.03 -18.53
C ALA A 235 -34.85 3.22 -17.56
N ALA A 236 -35.92 4.00 -17.67
CA ALA A 236 -36.21 5.10 -16.74
C ALA A 236 -36.24 4.64 -15.27
N TRP A 237 -36.69 3.40 -15.00
CA TRP A 237 -36.63 2.81 -13.66
C TRP A 237 -35.18 2.60 -13.19
N ALA A 238 -34.25 2.20 -14.06
CA ALA A 238 -32.86 1.99 -13.70
C ALA A 238 -32.18 3.31 -13.30
N ALA A 239 -32.48 4.40 -14.00
CA ALA A 239 -31.98 5.73 -13.65
C ALA A 239 -32.41 6.17 -12.23
N ALA A 240 -33.61 5.79 -11.78
CA ALA A 240 -34.10 6.10 -10.44
C ALA A 240 -33.54 5.15 -9.36
N TRP A 241 -33.48 3.84 -9.64
CA TRP A 241 -33.15 2.83 -8.63
C TRP A 241 -31.66 2.51 -8.51
N VAL A 242 -30.87 2.60 -9.58
CA VAL A 242 -29.43 2.25 -9.53
C VAL A 242 -28.65 3.15 -8.56
N PRO A 243 -28.78 4.49 -8.58
CA PRO A 243 -28.08 5.35 -7.62
C PRO A 243 -28.47 5.03 -6.17
N LEU A 244 -29.74 4.67 -5.96
CA LEU A 244 -30.28 4.31 -4.66
C LEU A 244 -29.71 2.99 -4.14
N LEU A 245 -29.74 1.95 -4.97
CA LEU A 245 -29.18 0.64 -4.64
C LEU A 245 -27.69 0.75 -4.37
N GLU A 246 -26.98 1.55 -5.15
CA GLU A 246 -25.57 1.83 -4.94
C GLU A 246 -25.32 2.55 -3.62
N LEU A 247 -26.08 3.62 -3.32
CA LEU A 247 -26.02 4.32 -2.05
C LEU A 247 -26.23 3.35 -0.88
N PHE A 248 -27.26 2.51 -0.92
CA PHE A 248 -27.53 1.55 0.13
C PHE A 248 -26.46 0.46 0.21
N ALA A 249 -25.93 -0.02 -0.91
CA ALA A 249 -24.81 -0.94 -0.91
C ALA A 249 -23.58 -0.32 -0.23
N LEU A 250 -23.26 0.94 -0.52
CA LEU A 250 -22.13 1.63 0.09
C LEU A 250 -22.36 1.90 1.59
N LEU A 251 -23.57 2.32 1.97
CA LEU A 251 -23.96 2.47 3.38
C LEU A 251 -23.88 1.13 4.13
N TRP A 252 -24.25 0.03 3.49
CA TRP A 252 -24.13 -1.31 4.04
C TRP A 252 -22.66 -1.68 4.32
N LEU A 253 -21.73 -1.31 3.43
CA LEU A 253 -20.29 -1.48 3.65
C LEU A 253 -19.76 -0.61 4.80
N HIS A 254 -20.33 0.60 5.00
CA HIS A 254 -19.91 1.49 6.08
C HIS A 254 -20.33 1.05 7.48
N LEU A 255 -21.29 0.14 7.62
CA LEU A 255 -21.81 -0.29 8.91
C LEU A 255 -20.94 -1.43 9.46
N PRO A 256 -20.05 -1.17 10.45
CA PRO A 256 -19.08 -2.17 10.92
C PRO A 256 -19.78 -3.39 11.52
N ARG A 257 -20.96 -3.18 12.11
CA ARG A 257 -21.76 -4.22 12.77
C ARG A 257 -22.55 -5.10 11.81
N ALA A 258 -22.83 -4.60 10.60
CA ALA A 258 -23.48 -5.42 9.59
C ALA A 258 -22.53 -6.50 9.06
N GLY A 259 -21.20 -6.35 9.28
CA GLY A 259 -20.19 -7.22 8.69
C GLY A 259 -20.24 -7.22 7.17
N GLY A 260 -20.82 -6.16 6.58
CA GLY A 260 -21.07 -6.10 5.14
C GLY A 260 -19.79 -6.10 4.34
N THR A 261 -18.81 -5.31 4.79
CA THR A 261 -17.47 -5.26 4.22
C THR A 261 -16.76 -6.62 4.28
N GLU A 262 -16.83 -7.32 5.40
CA GLU A 262 -16.18 -8.61 5.62
C GLU A 262 -16.79 -9.69 4.74
N LEU A 263 -18.13 -9.75 4.66
CA LEU A 263 -18.85 -10.69 3.83
C LEU A 263 -18.61 -10.43 2.34
N ALA A 264 -18.75 -9.18 1.90
CA ALA A 264 -18.53 -8.78 0.52
C ALA A 264 -17.06 -8.98 0.12
N PHE A 265 -16.12 -8.62 1.00
CA PHE A 265 -14.69 -8.79 0.76
C PHE A 265 -14.31 -10.27 0.68
N ALA A 266 -14.87 -11.15 1.51
CA ALA A 266 -14.63 -12.58 1.41
C ALA A 266 -15.02 -13.13 0.03
N ARG A 267 -16.17 -12.68 -0.51
CA ARG A 267 -16.62 -13.05 -1.87
C ARG A 267 -15.76 -12.42 -2.97
N ALA A 268 -15.50 -11.12 -2.88
CA ALA A 268 -14.60 -10.43 -3.79
C ALA A 268 -13.22 -11.08 -3.84
N ARG A 269 -12.65 -11.43 -2.68
CA ARG A 269 -11.38 -12.16 -2.59
C ARG A 269 -11.43 -13.48 -3.35
N THR A 270 -12.49 -14.28 -3.18
CA THR A 270 -12.60 -15.55 -3.94
C THR A 270 -12.62 -15.33 -5.45
N LEU A 271 -13.32 -14.29 -5.93
CA LEU A 271 -13.37 -13.95 -7.36
C LEU A 271 -12.02 -13.45 -7.87
N VAL A 272 -11.36 -12.57 -7.11
CA VAL A 272 -10.05 -12.01 -7.44
C VAL A 272 -8.98 -13.11 -7.47
N CYS A 273 -8.97 -14.00 -6.47
CA CYS A 273 -8.05 -15.15 -6.44
C CYS A 273 -8.32 -16.15 -7.56
N ALA A 274 -9.58 -16.36 -7.95
CA ALA A 274 -9.93 -17.25 -9.06
C ALA A 274 -9.47 -16.67 -10.41
N ALA A 275 -9.56 -15.35 -10.58
CA ALA A 275 -9.11 -14.67 -11.80
C ALA A 275 -7.57 -14.57 -11.88
N ALA A 276 -6.90 -14.43 -10.73
CA ALA A 276 -5.45 -14.32 -10.65
C ALA A 276 -4.95 -14.97 -9.34
N PRO A 277 -4.40 -16.21 -9.41
CA PRO A 277 -3.98 -16.94 -8.23
C PRO A 277 -2.94 -16.14 -7.42
N LEU A 278 -3.31 -15.77 -6.20
CA LEU A 278 -2.45 -15.09 -5.23
C LEU A 278 -1.56 -16.08 -4.49
N ASP A 279 -0.78 -16.90 -5.19
CA ASP A 279 0.19 -17.76 -4.47
C ASP A 279 1.40 -16.90 -4.03
N PRO A 280 1.60 -16.68 -2.72
CA PRO A 280 2.72 -15.89 -2.20
C PRO A 280 4.06 -16.59 -2.42
N ARG A 281 4.08 -17.92 -2.50
CA ARG A 281 5.28 -18.73 -2.77
C ARG A 281 5.62 -18.72 -4.25
N ALA A 282 4.59 -18.68 -5.09
CA ALA A 282 4.79 -18.50 -6.51
C ALA A 282 5.48 -17.18 -6.83
N ARG A 283 5.55 -16.14 -5.96
CA ARG A 283 6.28 -14.88 -6.27
C ARG A 283 7.73 -15.08 -6.75
N GLY A 284 8.39 -16.19 -6.41
CA GLY A 284 9.68 -16.58 -7.02
C GLY A 284 9.57 -17.12 -8.46
N GLU A 285 8.40 -17.67 -8.79
CA GLU A 285 7.97 -18.34 -10.02
C GLU A 285 6.90 -17.58 -10.83
N TRP A 286 6.65 -16.27 -10.58
CA TRP A 286 5.91 -15.41 -11.54
C TRP A 286 6.67 -15.25 -12.89
N GLY A 287 7.77 -16.01 -13.07
CA GLY A 287 8.50 -16.18 -14.32
C GLY A 287 7.73 -16.89 -15.43
N GLU A 288 6.53 -17.44 -15.17
CA GLU A 288 5.71 -18.15 -16.17
C GLU A 288 4.57 -17.34 -16.79
N TRP A 289 4.57 -16.01 -16.68
CA TRP A 289 3.92 -15.19 -17.73
C TRP A 289 4.84 -15.14 -18.96
N ALA A 290 5.10 -16.30 -19.56
CA ALA A 290 5.94 -16.42 -20.76
C ALA A 290 5.44 -15.51 -21.89
N GLY A 291 4.12 -15.31 -21.99
CA GLY A 291 3.50 -14.37 -22.93
C GLY A 291 3.83 -12.90 -22.64
N ALA A 292 3.81 -12.45 -21.38
CA ALA A 292 4.22 -11.08 -21.03
C ALA A 292 5.73 -10.89 -21.13
N ARG A 293 6.54 -11.91 -20.82
CA ARG A 293 7.99 -11.90 -21.07
C ARG A 293 8.30 -11.83 -22.56
N ALA A 294 7.58 -12.55 -23.42
CA ALA A 294 7.77 -12.49 -24.86
C ALA A 294 7.40 -11.10 -25.41
N LEU A 295 6.27 -10.54 -24.98
CA LEU A 295 5.85 -9.17 -25.32
C LEU A 295 6.83 -8.10 -24.81
N LEU A 296 7.34 -8.22 -23.58
CA LEU A 296 8.32 -7.31 -23.01
C LEU A 296 9.73 -7.51 -23.58
N ALA A 297 10.10 -8.73 -23.97
CA ALA A 297 11.36 -9.00 -24.68
C ALA A 297 11.32 -8.47 -26.12
N HIS A 298 10.17 -8.57 -26.79
CA HIS A 298 9.97 -7.97 -28.11
C HIS A 298 9.87 -6.45 -28.04
N GLY A 299 9.20 -5.89 -27.04
CA GLY A 299 9.17 -4.45 -26.78
C GLY A 299 10.52 -3.89 -26.33
N GLY A 300 11.28 -4.64 -25.53
CA GLY A 300 12.63 -4.31 -25.10
C GLY A 300 13.66 -4.39 -26.23
N ALA A 301 13.49 -5.33 -27.17
CA ALA A 301 14.27 -5.38 -28.40
C ALA A 301 13.98 -4.16 -29.31
N LEU A 302 12.77 -3.59 -29.25
CA LEU A 302 12.40 -2.38 -29.99
C LEU A 302 12.94 -1.08 -29.34
N ILE A 303 13.15 -1.06 -28.02
CA ILE A 303 13.52 0.16 -27.25
C ILE A 303 15.04 0.27 -27.00
N GLY A 304 15.84 -0.73 -27.37
CA GLY A 304 17.30 -0.62 -27.40
C GLY A 304 17.98 -0.84 -26.05
N ALA A 305 19.19 -1.41 -26.13
CA ALA A 305 19.95 -2.04 -25.05
C ALA A 305 20.52 -1.11 -23.94
N THR A 306 19.97 0.08 -23.73
CA THR A 306 20.54 1.08 -22.79
C THR A 306 19.83 1.15 -21.43
N VAL A 307 18.73 0.42 -21.23
CA VAL A 307 18.02 0.40 -19.95
C VAL A 307 18.56 -0.75 -19.09
N GLY A 308 19.41 -0.41 -18.12
CA GLY A 308 20.10 -1.37 -17.25
C GLY A 308 19.16 -2.35 -16.52
N GLY A 309 19.67 -3.55 -16.23
CA GLY A 309 18.92 -4.70 -15.69
C GLY A 309 18.11 -4.44 -14.41
N GLY A 310 18.39 -3.36 -13.67
CA GLY A 310 17.59 -2.95 -12.51
C GLY A 310 16.18 -2.47 -12.85
N VAL A 311 15.99 -1.79 -14.00
CA VAL A 311 14.64 -1.40 -14.46
C VAL A 311 13.87 -2.62 -14.93
N PHE A 312 14.54 -3.60 -15.55
CA PHE A 312 13.91 -4.86 -15.95
C PHE A 312 13.55 -5.75 -14.76
N ALA A 313 14.34 -5.76 -13.68
CA ALA A 313 13.99 -6.43 -12.44
C ALA A 313 12.81 -5.74 -11.72
N ALA A 314 12.79 -4.41 -11.68
CA ALA A 314 11.66 -3.64 -11.13
C ALA A 314 10.39 -3.77 -12.00
N ALA A 315 10.55 -3.85 -13.31
CA ALA A 315 9.51 -4.18 -14.28
C ALA A 315 9.05 -5.63 -14.16
N ARG A 316 9.92 -6.57 -13.78
CA ARG A 316 9.56 -7.95 -13.48
C ARG A 316 8.64 -8.02 -12.26
N ASP A 317 8.94 -7.22 -11.23
CA ASP A 317 8.12 -7.11 -10.02
C ASP A 317 6.84 -6.28 -10.23
N SER A 318 6.84 -5.38 -11.22
CA SER A 318 5.74 -4.46 -11.54
C SER A 318 5.13 -4.70 -12.93
N GLY A 319 5.25 -5.91 -13.50
CA GLY A 319 5.00 -6.16 -14.94
C GLY A 319 3.62 -5.74 -15.42
N ALA A 320 2.62 -5.78 -14.53
CA ALA A 320 1.29 -5.25 -14.80
C ALA A 320 1.29 -3.73 -15.09
N MET A 321 2.13 -2.92 -14.43
CA MET A 321 2.25 -1.48 -14.71
C MET A 321 2.85 -1.18 -16.08
N LEU A 322 3.69 -2.06 -16.64
CA LEU A 322 4.14 -1.88 -18.02
C LEU A 322 3.02 -2.17 -19.02
N LEU A 323 2.09 -3.07 -18.70
CA LEU A 323 0.89 -3.25 -19.52
C LEU A 323 0.02 -1.99 -19.56
N ALA A 324 0.08 -1.12 -18.55
CA ALA A 324 -0.60 0.17 -18.60
C ALA A 324 -0.08 1.05 -19.73
N LEU A 325 1.21 0.97 -20.07
CA LEU A 325 1.79 1.73 -21.18
C LEU A 325 1.22 1.31 -22.54
N LEU A 326 0.68 0.09 -22.67
CA LEU A 326 0.00 -0.35 -23.89
C LEU A 326 -1.32 0.40 -24.12
N PHE A 327 -1.91 1.00 -23.08
CA PHE A 327 -3.12 1.83 -23.19
C PHE A 327 -2.82 3.30 -23.51
N LEU A 328 -1.55 3.71 -23.41
CA LEU A 328 -1.13 5.07 -23.69
C LEU A 328 -1.25 5.46 -25.19
N PRO A 329 -0.94 4.61 -26.18
CA PRO A 329 -1.18 4.96 -27.59
C PRO A 329 -2.64 4.71 -28.03
N MET A 330 -3.51 4.22 -27.14
CA MET A 330 -4.86 3.79 -27.51
C MET A 330 -5.85 4.96 -27.55
N PRO A 331 -6.96 4.86 -28.30
CA PRO A 331 -8.03 5.86 -28.27
C PRO A 331 -8.60 6.08 -26.87
N GLY A 332 -9.10 7.28 -26.59
CA GLY A 332 -9.49 7.71 -25.23
C GLY A 332 -10.43 6.76 -24.47
N ALA A 333 -11.36 6.07 -25.15
CA ALA A 333 -12.23 5.08 -24.51
C ALA A 333 -11.45 3.85 -23.98
N LEU A 334 -10.45 3.40 -24.74
CA LEU A 334 -9.58 2.30 -24.32
C LEU A 334 -8.60 2.78 -23.25
N THR A 335 -8.02 3.98 -23.39
CA THR A 335 -7.18 4.59 -22.35
C THR A 335 -7.94 4.71 -21.03
N HIS A 336 -9.21 5.13 -21.06
CA HIS A 336 -10.08 5.17 -19.89
C HIS A 336 -10.28 3.78 -19.26
N GLY A 337 -10.47 2.75 -20.08
CA GLY A 337 -10.45 1.35 -19.62
C GLY A 337 -9.13 0.98 -18.94
N GLY A 338 -8.00 1.43 -19.48
CA GLY A 338 -6.69 1.33 -18.85
C GLY A 338 -6.61 2.07 -17.51
N CYS A 339 -7.14 3.29 -17.41
CA CYS A 339 -7.23 4.05 -16.16
C CYS A 339 -8.04 3.32 -15.10
N LEU A 340 -9.15 2.69 -15.47
CA LEU A 340 -9.94 1.88 -14.54
C LEU A 340 -9.17 0.63 -14.12
N LEU A 341 -8.64 -0.14 -15.08
CA LEU A 341 -7.94 -1.39 -14.81
C LEU A 341 -6.69 -1.18 -13.95
N PHE A 342 -5.85 -0.21 -14.30
CA PHE A 342 -4.60 0.05 -13.59
C PHE A 342 -4.78 1.01 -12.43
N GLY A 343 -5.74 1.92 -12.45
CA GLY A 343 -5.98 2.86 -11.35
C GLY A 343 -6.84 2.33 -10.23
N LEU A 344 -7.71 1.35 -10.52
CA LEU A 344 -8.59 0.73 -9.53
C LEU A 344 -8.34 -0.78 -9.43
N GLY A 345 -8.30 -1.50 -10.56
CA GLY A 345 -8.22 -2.97 -10.60
C GLY A 345 -6.92 -3.53 -10.01
N TYR A 346 -5.78 -3.10 -10.54
CA TYR A 346 -4.48 -3.59 -10.05
C TYR A 346 -4.21 -3.20 -8.58
N PRO A 347 -4.48 -1.96 -8.12
CA PRO A 347 -4.43 -1.63 -6.70
C PRO A 347 -5.36 -2.46 -5.84
N ALA A 348 -6.58 -2.77 -6.30
CA ALA A 348 -7.49 -3.65 -5.57
C ALA A 348 -6.92 -5.06 -5.46
N PHE A 349 -6.41 -5.63 -6.55
CA PHE A 349 -5.72 -6.92 -6.57
C PHE A 349 -4.53 -6.97 -5.59
N THR A 350 -3.65 -5.98 -5.64
CA THR A 350 -2.48 -5.92 -4.73
C THR A 350 -2.87 -5.67 -3.28
N SER A 351 -3.98 -4.97 -3.02
CA SER A 351 -4.55 -4.79 -1.68
C SER A 351 -5.12 -6.09 -1.11
N VAL A 352 -5.80 -6.91 -1.93
CA VAL A 352 -6.22 -8.27 -1.53
C VAL A 352 -4.99 -9.12 -1.18
N GLY A 353 -3.93 -9.05 -1.99
CA GLY A 353 -2.66 -9.74 -1.71
C GLY A 353 -1.99 -9.26 -0.42
N ALA A 354 -2.09 -7.97 -0.07
CA ALA A 354 -1.56 -7.42 1.17
C ALA A 354 -2.30 -7.95 2.40
N LEU A 355 -3.63 -7.97 2.34
CA LEU A 355 -4.48 -8.52 3.40
C LEU A 355 -4.27 -10.03 3.57
N ALA A 356 -4.17 -10.78 2.47
CA ALA A 356 -3.87 -12.21 2.50
C ALA A 356 -2.49 -12.50 3.12
N ALA A 357 -1.48 -11.67 2.82
CA ALA A 357 -0.15 -11.79 3.43
C ALA A 357 -0.18 -11.54 4.95
N LEU A 358 -0.98 -10.57 5.40
CA LEU A 358 -1.19 -10.27 6.82
C LEU A 358 -1.88 -11.43 7.55
N GLU A 359 -2.95 -11.97 6.96
CA GLU A 359 -3.66 -13.15 7.49
C GLU A 359 -2.73 -14.37 7.57
N ALA A 360 -1.95 -14.64 6.52
CA ALA A 360 -1.00 -15.75 6.51
C ALA A 360 0.12 -15.57 7.56
N ALA A 361 0.59 -14.34 7.79
CA ALA A 361 1.55 -14.04 8.85
C ALA A 361 0.94 -14.28 10.24
N ALA A 362 -0.31 -13.85 10.46
CA ALA A 362 -1.03 -14.08 11.71
C ALA A 362 -1.26 -15.58 11.96
N GLU A 363 -1.63 -16.35 10.94
CA GLU A 363 -1.77 -17.80 11.06
C GLU A 363 -0.45 -18.51 11.34
N ARG A 364 0.67 -18.09 10.71
CA ARG A 364 2.00 -18.64 11.00
C ARG A 364 2.40 -18.35 12.45
N ALA A 365 2.14 -17.13 12.93
CA ALA A 365 2.37 -16.78 14.33
C ALA A 365 1.51 -17.65 15.27
N ALA A 366 0.22 -17.83 14.96
CA ALA A 366 -0.68 -18.68 15.74
C ALA A 366 -0.27 -20.16 15.72
N ARG A 367 0.19 -20.68 14.58
CA ARG A 367 0.71 -22.05 14.46
C ARG A 367 1.97 -22.23 15.30
N ARG A 368 2.94 -21.31 15.23
CA ARG A 368 4.15 -21.33 16.07
C ARG A 368 3.85 -21.23 17.57
N ALA A 369 2.80 -20.51 17.95
CA ALA A 369 2.36 -20.40 19.34
C ALA A 369 1.61 -21.65 19.85
N ARG A 370 0.95 -22.39 18.94
CA ARG A 370 0.20 -23.62 19.24
C ARG A 370 1.03 -24.88 19.13
N GLU A 371 2.02 -24.90 18.24
CA GLU A 371 3.09 -25.87 18.32
C GLU A 371 3.60 -25.72 19.74
N PRO A 372 3.35 -26.70 20.64
CA PRO A 372 4.05 -26.69 21.91
C PRO A 372 5.51 -26.51 21.55
N ALA A 373 6.33 -25.97 22.43
CA ALA A 373 7.74 -26.32 22.37
C ALA A 373 7.80 -27.84 22.56
N ALA A 374 7.47 -28.60 21.50
CA ALA A 374 7.83 -29.96 21.24
C ALA A 374 9.32 -29.80 21.27
N ALA A 375 9.84 -29.92 22.50
CA ALA A 375 11.22 -29.83 22.84
C ALA A 375 11.86 -30.61 21.74
N THR A 376 12.57 -29.96 20.82
CA THR A 376 13.38 -30.67 19.86
C THR A 376 14.22 -31.52 20.80
N PRO A 377 13.96 -32.84 20.93
CA PRO A 377 14.58 -33.57 22.01
C PRO A 377 16.08 -33.44 21.77
N SER A 378 16.53 -33.33 20.53
CA SER A 378 17.90 -33.00 20.17
C SER A 378 18.50 -31.72 20.76
N ALA A 379 17.79 -30.66 21.17
CA ALA A 379 18.46 -29.49 21.76
C ALA A 379 18.70 -29.69 23.25
N VAL A 380 17.67 -30.12 23.99
CA VAL A 380 17.79 -30.46 25.42
C VAL A 380 18.57 -31.76 25.64
N VAL A 381 18.46 -32.73 24.72
CA VAL A 381 19.25 -33.97 24.69
C VAL A 381 20.65 -33.72 24.17
N ARG A 382 20.93 -32.83 23.20
CA ARG A 382 22.34 -32.52 22.84
C ARG A 382 23.03 -31.67 23.90
N VAL A 383 22.34 -30.71 24.51
CA VAL A 383 22.89 -29.98 25.66
C VAL A 383 23.03 -30.92 26.85
N GLY A 384 22.05 -31.80 27.09
CA GLY A 384 22.11 -32.85 28.09
C GLY A 384 23.25 -33.85 27.85
N GLU A 385 23.46 -34.31 26.61
CA GLU A 385 24.58 -35.17 26.20
C GLU A 385 25.91 -34.44 26.30
N ALA A 386 25.98 -33.17 25.90
CA ALA A 386 27.22 -32.38 26.00
C ALA A 386 27.60 -32.14 27.46
N LEU A 387 26.62 -31.83 28.31
CA LEU A 387 26.80 -31.70 29.76
C LEU A 387 27.15 -33.05 30.39
N TRP A 388 26.49 -34.14 29.98
CA TRP A 388 26.78 -35.49 30.46
C TRP A 388 28.19 -35.95 30.04
N ARG A 389 28.60 -35.73 28.79
CA ARG A 389 29.96 -36.01 28.30
C ARG A 389 31.01 -35.15 29.01
N SER A 390 30.68 -33.89 29.34
CA SER A 390 31.56 -33.01 30.11
C SER A 390 31.69 -33.46 31.57
N ALA A 391 30.59 -33.88 32.19
CA ALA A 391 30.57 -34.45 33.53
C ALA A 391 31.33 -35.79 33.60
N ASP A 392 31.17 -36.66 32.60
CA ASP A 392 31.91 -37.93 32.51
C ASP A 392 33.42 -37.68 32.30
N LYS A 393 33.80 -36.69 31.49
CA LYS A 393 35.19 -36.23 31.38
C LYS A 393 35.75 -35.72 32.70
N LEU A 394 34.99 -34.95 33.48
CA LEU A 394 35.41 -34.48 34.80
C LEU A 394 35.56 -35.64 35.78
N ARG A 395 34.59 -36.58 35.79
CA ARG A 395 34.60 -37.77 36.66
C ARG A 395 35.81 -38.66 36.39
N ARG A 396 36.18 -38.88 35.12
CA ARG A 396 37.38 -39.63 34.74
C ARG A 396 38.68 -38.92 35.12
N ARG A 397 38.69 -37.59 35.22
CA ARG A 397 39.84 -36.81 35.69
C ARG A 397 39.98 -36.85 37.22
N THR A 398 38.87 -36.92 37.97
CA THR A 398 38.89 -36.94 39.43
C THR A 398 38.94 -38.34 40.04
N SER A 399 38.55 -39.39 39.31
CA SER A 399 38.63 -40.80 39.75
C SER A 399 40.05 -41.34 39.91
N GLY A 400 41.09 -40.54 39.62
CA GLY A 400 42.48 -40.89 39.91
C GLY A 400 42.92 -40.69 41.36
N ALA A 401 42.12 -40.05 42.24
CA ALA A 401 42.68 -39.60 43.53
C ALA A 401 41.77 -39.58 44.77
N VAL A 402 40.50 -40.04 44.75
CA VAL A 402 39.61 -39.81 45.91
C VAL A 402 38.90 -41.07 46.40
N ARG A 403 39.10 -41.34 47.70
CA ARG A 403 38.54 -42.42 48.51
C ARG A 403 37.00 -42.42 48.47
N ALA A 404 36.46 -43.63 48.43
CA ALA A 404 35.04 -43.93 48.59
C ALA A 404 34.60 -43.59 50.02
N ASP A 405 33.81 -42.52 50.19
CA ASP A 405 32.85 -42.32 51.28
C ASP A 405 32.16 -40.94 51.14
N GLU A 406 31.37 -40.74 50.07
CA GLU A 406 30.29 -39.72 50.06
C GLU A 406 29.38 -39.87 48.81
N PRO A 407 28.23 -40.57 48.91
CA PRO A 407 27.31 -40.71 47.78
C PRO A 407 25.90 -40.22 48.13
N ALA A 408 25.56 -38.95 47.82
CA ALA A 408 24.18 -38.51 47.51
C ALA A 408 24.07 -37.01 47.21
N ALA A 409 24.79 -36.15 47.94
CA ALA A 409 24.55 -34.70 47.89
C ALA A 409 25.04 -34.02 46.59
N ALA A 410 26.13 -34.52 45.98
CA ALA A 410 26.70 -33.90 44.79
C ALA A 410 25.88 -34.13 43.50
N SER A 411 25.11 -35.22 43.39
CA SER A 411 24.29 -35.48 42.20
C SER A 411 23.05 -34.58 42.14
N ALA A 412 22.48 -34.25 43.30
CA ALA A 412 21.35 -33.33 43.42
C ALA A 412 21.74 -31.88 43.06
N SER A 413 22.93 -31.44 43.47
CA SER A 413 23.46 -30.11 43.13
C SER A 413 23.71 -29.95 41.62
N ALA A 414 24.28 -30.96 40.95
CA ALA A 414 24.51 -30.93 39.51
C ALA A 414 23.21 -30.94 38.69
N ALA A 415 22.20 -31.70 39.13
CA ALA A 415 20.88 -31.70 38.51
C ALA A 415 20.17 -30.34 38.68
N ALA A 416 20.29 -29.71 39.84
CA ALA A 416 19.76 -28.36 40.10
C ALA A 416 20.47 -27.28 39.26
N ALA A 417 21.80 -27.37 39.12
CA ALA A 417 22.56 -26.45 38.27
C ALA A 417 22.23 -26.60 36.77
N ALA A 418 22.02 -27.83 36.30
CA ALA A 418 21.58 -28.09 34.92
C ALA A 418 20.15 -27.57 34.67
N ALA A 419 19.24 -27.72 35.64
CA ALA A 419 17.89 -27.15 35.58
C ALA A 419 17.92 -25.61 35.59
N ALA A 420 18.78 -25.00 36.39
CA ALA A 420 18.98 -23.55 36.43
C ALA A 420 19.55 -23.01 35.11
N ALA A 421 20.47 -23.74 34.46
CA ALA A 421 21.05 -23.36 33.16
C ALA A 421 20.10 -23.57 31.96
N ALA A 422 19.14 -24.50 32.05
CA ALA A 422 18.16 -24.76 30.98
C ALA A 422 17.06 -23.69 30.87
N THR A 423 16.83 -22.92 31.94
CA THR A 423 15.82 -21.86 32.01
C THR A 423 16.12 -20.66 31.09
N PRO A 424 17.33 -20.06 31.10
CA PRO A 424 17.64 -18.92 30.23
C PRO A 424 17.68 -19.30 28.73
N ALA A 425 18.08 -20.52 28.38
CA ALA A 425 18.11 -20.97 26.99
C ALA A 425 16.69 -21.12 26.38
N ARG A 426 15.70 -21.53 27.19
CA ARG A 426 14.29 -21.57 26.76
C ARG A 426 13.68 -20.18 26.59
N ALA A 427 14.10 -19.20 27.40
CA ALA A 427 13.66 -17.82 27.25
C ALA A 427 14.14 -17.21 25.93
N LEU A 428 15.41 -17.43 25.55
CA LEU A 428 16.00 -16.90 24.32
C LEU A 428 15.37 -17.48 23.04
N GLN A 429 15.05 -18.78 23.01
CA GLN A 429 14.39 -19.41 21.85
C GLN A 429 12.95 -18.93 21.66
N GLY A 430 12.23 -18.66 22.75
CA GLY A 430 10.91 -18.04 22.70
C GLY A 430 10.97 -16.62 22.13
N GLU A 431 11.97 -15.84 22.53
CA GLU A 431 12.17 -14.47 22.05
C GLU A 431 12.52 -14.40 20.55
N GLU A 432 13.39 -15.28 20.04
CA GLU A 432 13.69 -15.32 18.60
C GLU A 432 12.49 -15.70 17.74
N ALA A 433 11.68 -16.67 18.19
CA ALA A 433 10.48 -17.09 17.45
C ALA A 433 9.40 -15.99 17.44
N VAL A 434 9.23 -15.28 18.57
CA VAL A 434 8.34 -14.11 18.69
C VAL A 434 8.87 -12.94 17.84
N ALA A 435 10.18 -12.71 17.83
CA ALA A 435 10.81 -11.68 17.00
C ALA A 435 10.64 -11.97 15.50
N ALA A 436 10.89 -13.21 15.05
CA ALA A 436 10.72 -13.61 13.65
C ALA A 436 9.26 -13.54 13.18
N ALA A 437 8.31 -13.97 14.03
CA ALA A 437 6.88 -13.78 13.75
C ALA A 437 6.50 -12.28 13.71
N GLY A 438 7.14 -11.47 14.56
CA GLY A 438 7.01 -10.02 14.56
C GLY A 438 7.51 -9.36 13.27
N VAL A 439 8.63 -9.84 12.70
CA VAL A 439 9.20 -9.30 11.45
C VAL A 439 8.27 -9.51 10.26
N ASP A 440 7.75 -10.72 10.08
CA ASP A 440 6.78 -11.06 9.02
C ASP A 440 5.51 -10.21 9.14
N GLY A 441 4.95 -10.14 10.35
CA GLY A 441 3.75 -9.35 10.62
C GLY A 441 3.96 -7.86 10.41
N ALA A 442 5.12 -7.32 10.79
CA ALA A 442 5.47 -5.92 10.55
C ALA A 442 5.61 -5.61 9.06
N ALA A 443 6.22 -6.50 8.27
CA ALA A 443 6.32 -6.35 6.82
C ALA A 443 4.94 -6.36 6.14
N ALA A 444 4.07 -7.31 6.51
CA ALA A 444 2.71 -7.36 5.98
C ALA A 444 1.89 -6.11 6.35
N ARG A 445 2.04 -5.61 7.58
CA ARG A 445 1.39 -4.35 8.01
C ARG A 445 1.89 -3.13 7.24
N ARG A 446 3.20 -3.03 7.00
CA ARG A 446 3.75 -1.95 6.15
C ARG A 446 3.12 -1.98 4.75
N LEU A 447 2.89 -3.16 4.19
CA LEU A 447 2.24 -3.31 2.89
C LEU A 447 0.78 -2.86 2.93
N VAL A 448 -0.01 -3.27 3.94
CA VAL A 448 -1.40 -2.79 4.12
C VAL A 448 -1.45 -1.27 4.21
N ARG A 449 -0.60 -0.68 5.03
CA ARG A 449 -0.51 0.78 5.21
C ARG A 449 -0.14 1.51 3.92
N ALA A 450 0.84 1.01 3.16
CA ALA A 450 1.23 1.57 1.88
C ALA A 450 0.08 1.53 0.85
N ARG A 451 -0.68 0.44 0.80
CA ARG A 451 -1.87 0.34 -0.07
C ARG A 451 -2.96 1.32 0.36
N LEU A 452 -3.15 1.49 1.66
CA LEU A 452 -4.12 2.44 2.18
C LEU A 452 -3.73 3.90 1.88
N GLN A 453 -2.44 4.24 1.93
CA GLN A 453 -1.91 5.54 1.50
C GLN A 453 -2.16 5.78 0.01
N TYR A 454 -1.96 4.77 -0.84
CA TYR A 454 -2.30 4.84 -2.26
C TYR A 454 -3.78 5.21 -2.47
N TRP A 455 -4.69 4.50 -1.81
CA TRP A 455 -6.13 4.77 -1.93
C TRP A 455 -6.48 6.18 -1.48
N LEU A 456 -5.92 6.64 -0.35
CA LEU A 456 -6.14 7.99 0.12
C LEU A 456 -5.69 9.03 -0.92
N VAL A 457 -4.46 8.93 -1.42
CA VAL A 457 -3.92 9.89 -2.39
C VAL A 457 -4.72 9.87 -3.69
N ARG A 458 -5.02 8.68 -4.22
CA ARG A 458 -5.80 8.52 -5.45
C ARG A 458 -7.18 9.16 -5.32
N MET A 459 -7.85 8.99 -4.19
CA MET A 459 -9.19 9.51 -3.96
C MET A 459 -9.19 11.02 -3.69
N VAL A 460 -8.18 11.55 -2.99
CA VAL A 460 -7.96 13.01 -2.91
C VAL A 460 -7.77 13.59 -4.30
N LEU A 461 -6.92 12.98 -5.14
CA LEU A 461 -6.69 13.45 -6.51
C LEU A 461 -7.96 13.36 -7.36
N ALA A 462 -8.72 12.26 -7.25
CA ALA A 462 -9.98 12.10 -7.96
C ALA A 462 -11.00 13.18 -7.56
N LEU A 463 -11.15 13.45 -6.25
CA LEU A 463 -12.04 14.50 -5.75
C LEU A 463 -11.58 15.90 -6.17
N ALA A 464 -10.26 16.15 -6.17
CA ALA A 464 -9.71 17.44 -6.57
C ALA A 464 -9.90 17.71 -8.07
N LEU A 465 -9.81 16.67 -8.91
CA LEU A 465 -9.98 16.79 -10.36
C LEU A 465 -11.45 16.75 -10.81
N ALA A 466 -12.36 16.17 -10.00
CA ALA A 466 -13.76 16.01 -10.38
C ALA A 466 -14.47 17.31 -10.83
N PRO A 467 -14.32 18.46 -10.14
CA PRO A 467 -14.94 19.72 -10.59
C PRO A 467 -14.39 20.23 -11.91
N PHE A 468 -13.13 19.91 -12.22
CA PHE A 468 -12.46 20.33 -13.44
C PHE A 468 -12.69 19.36 -14.61
N ARG A 469 -13.27 18.18 -14.36
CA ARG A 469 -13.45 17.16 -15.39
C ARG A 469 -14.16 17.67 -16.65
N PRO A 470 -15.27 18.44 -16.58
CA PRO A 470 -15.90 18.98 -17.79
C PRO A 470 -15.00 19.92 -18.59
N LEU A 471 -14.05 20.60 -17.95
CA LEU A 471 -13.05 21.44 -18.62
C LEU A 471 -11.91 20.60 -19.20
N LEU A 472 -11.45 19.60 -18.43
CA LEU A 472 -10.35 18.73 -18.81
C LEU A 472 -10.73 17.78 -19.95
N GLU A 473 -12.00 17.38 -20.06
CA GLU A 473 -12.50 16.54 -21.16
C GLU A 473 -12.34 17.17 -22.54
N TRP A 474 -12.19 18.50 -22.63
CA TRP A 474 -11.85 19.21 -23.88
C TRP A 474 -10.38 19.09 -24.26
N LEU A 475 -9.50 18.82 -23.29
CA LEU A 475 -8.08 18.67 -23.56
C LEU A 475 -7.84 17.30 -24.19
N PRO A 476 -7.27 17.24 -25.41
CA PRO A 476 -6.83 15.98 -25.95
C PRO A 476 -5.81 15.38 -24.99
N LEU A 477 -5.88 14.06 -24.78
CA LEU A 477 -4.98 13.30 -23.91
C LEU A 477 -5.20 13.46 -22.39
N VAL A 478 -6.30 14.04 -21.90
CA VAL A 478 -6.60 14.08 -20.46
C VAL A 478 -6.57 12.68 -19.81
N GLU A 479 -7.20 11.69 -20.43
CA GLU A 479 -7.21 10.30 -19.95
C GLU A 479 -5.80 9.70 -19.95
N HIS A 480 -4.91 10.15 -20.85
CA HIS A 480 -3.52 9.71 -20.88
C HIS A 480 -2.72 10.33 -19.72
N GLY A 481 -2.98 11.60 -19.42
CA GLY A 481 -2.45 12.27 -18.24
C GLY A 481 -2.90 11.58 -16.95
N GLU A 482 -4.17 11.20 -16.85
CA GLU A 482 -4.69 10.42 -15.71
C GLU A 482 -4.01 9.05 -15.61
N LEU A 483 -3.86 8.34 -16.73
CA LEU A 483 -3.15 7.06 -16.76
C LEU A 483 -1.69 7.19 -16.29
N CYS A 484 -0.97 8.20 -16.80
CA CYS A 484 0.39 8.49 -16.37
C CYS A 484 0.45 8.82 -14.88
N ALA A 485 -0.45 9.65 -14.35
CA ALA A 485 -0.51 9.97 -12.93
C ALA A 485 -0.77 8.71 -12.08
N VAL A 486 -1.69 7.85 -12.52
CA VAL A 486 -2.00 6.57 -11.88
C VAL A 486 -0.79 5.64 -11.84
N VAL A 487 -0.06 5.52 -12.95
CA VAL A 487 1.15 4.69 -13.02
C VAL A 487 2.23 5.26 -12.09
N LEU A 488 2.47 6.58 -12.13
CA LEU A 488 3.45 7.26 -11.26
C LEU A 488 3.15 7.07 -9.77
N LEU A 489 1.87 7.05 -9.37
CA LEU A 489 1.45 6.77 -7.99
C LEU A 489 1.82 5.36 -7.52
N GLN A 490 1.94 4.39 -8.44
CA GLN A 490 2.11 2.97 -8.12
C GLN A 490 3.53 2.46 -8.30
N LEU A 491 4.37 3.17 -9.05
CA LEU A 491 5.75 2.76 -9.29
C LEU A 491 6.52 2.68 -7.96
N PRO A 492 7.01 1.47 -7.57
CA PRO A 492 7.71 1.28 -6.29
C PRO A 492 8.95 2.17 -6.13
N TYR A 493 9.60 2.51 -7.25
CA TYR A 493 10.79 3.36 -7.28
C TYR A 493 10.48 4.83 -6.95
N VAL A 494 9.33 5.33 -7.38
CA VAL A 494 8.93 6.72 -7.15
C VAL A 494 8.34 6.87 -5.75
N ASP A 495 7.66 5.81 -5.27
CA ASP A 495 6.89 5.82 -4.03
C ASP A 495 5.92 7.02 -4.00
N GLY A 496 5.33 7.30 -5.16
CA GLY A 496 4.59 8.54 -5.41
C GLY A 496 3.42 8.72 -4.45
N ALA A 497 2.70 7.63 -4.15
CA ALA A 497 1.65 7.63 -3.14
C ALA A 497 2.16 7.99 -1.73
N ALA A 498 3.26 7.41 -1.25
CA ALA A 498 3.74 7.72 0.10
C ALA A 498 4.27 9.15 0.20
N ARG A 499 4.96 9.64 -0.84
CA ARG A 499 5.45 11.03 -0.90
C ARG A 499 4.30 12.04 -0.88
N LEU A 500 3.30 11.85 -1.75
CA LEU A 500 2.13 12.72 -1.80
C LEU A 500 1.31 12.65 -0.50
N TYR A 501 1.19 11.46 0.10
CA TYR A 501 0.59 11.32 1.43
C TYR A 501 1.34 12.16 2.48
N GLY A 502 2.67 12.14 2.47
CA GLY A 502 3.49 12.99 3.35
C GLY A 502 3.15 14.47 3.21
N LEU A 503 3.06 14.96 1.96
CA LEU A 503 2.68 16.35 1.66
C LEU A 503 1.26 16.69 2.12
N ILE A 504 0.29 15.77 1.94
CA ILE A 504 -1.08 15.96 2.44
C ILE A 504 -1.10 16.08 3.96
N VAL A 505 -0.37 15.22 4.66
CA VAL A 505 -0.29 15.26 6.13
C VAL A 505 0.38 16.55 6.61
N GLU A 506 1.44 16.99 5.95
CA GLU A 506 2.13 18.25 6.26
C GLU A 506 1.24 19.47 6.04
N ALA A 507 0.53 19.52 4.91
CA ALA A 507 -0.44 20.57 4.63
C ALA A 507 -1.54 20.62 5.70
N LEU A 508 -2.10 19.47 6.10
CA LEU A 508 -3.11 19.41 7.16
C LEU A 508 -2.56 19.87 8.52
N ARG A 509 -1.31 19.54 8.86
CA ARG A 509 -0.67 20.01 10.10
C ARG A 509 -0.46 21.53 10.08
N SER A 510 -0.06 22.08 8.94
CA SER A 510 0.10 23.54 8.78
C SER A 510 -1.22 24.29 8.93
N ALA A 511 -2.32 23.73 8.42
CA ALA A 511 -3.67 24.29 8.52
C ALA A 511 -4.21 24.32 9.97
N ASP A 512 -3.81 23.36 10.80
CA ASP A 512 -4.18 23.32 12.23
C ASP A 512 -3.46 24.40 13.07
N GLY A 513 -2.63 25.25 12.46
CA GLY A 513 -1.92 26.36 13.14
C GLY A 513 -0.76 25.91 14.03
N GLY A 514 -0.44 24.60 14.02
CA GLY A 514 0.65 24.01 14.77
C GLY A 514 1.97 24.08 14.00
N VAL A 515 2.49 25.27 13.72
CA VAL A 515 3.89 25.39 13.31
C VAL A 515 4.72 25.13 14.57
N SER A 516 5.16 23.89 14.76
CA SER A 516 6.27 23.58 15.65
C SER A 516 7.56 23.84 14.87
N PRO A 517 8.27 24.96 15.12
CA PRO A 517 9.54 25.23 14.47
C PRO A 517 10.55 24.20 14.98
N GLY A 518 10.73 23.10 14.23
CA GLY A 518 11.71 22.05 14.56
C GLY A 518 11.32 20.61 14.22
N ALA A 519 10.09 20.34 13.77
CA ALA A 519 9.76 18.99 13.30
C ALA A 519 10.52 18.70 11.99
N GLN A 520 11.48 17.77 12.02
CA GLN A 520 12.19 17.37 10.81
C GLN A 520 11.19 16.87 9.75
N PRO A 521 11.39 17.25 8.47
CA PRO A 521 10.54 16.79 7.38
C PRO A 521 10.49 15.26 7.38
N PHE A 522 9.31 14.70 7.20
CA PHE A 522 9.13 13.25 7.08
C PHE A 522 9.94 12.75 5.89
N THR A 523 11.10 12.13 6.15
CA THR A 523 11.86 11.41 5.13
C THR A 523 11.36 9.97 5.06
N PRO A 524 10.60 9.57 4.03
CA PRO A 524 10.19 8.18 3.86
C PRO A 524 11.43 7.32 3.55
N SER A 525 12.03 6.69 4.57
CA SER A 525 13.09 5.70 4.38
C SER A 525 12.47 4.32 4.17
N LEU A 526 11.74 4.13 3.06
CA LEU A 526 11.16 2.83 2.69
C LEU A 526 12.16 1.92 1.95
N HIS A 527 13.29 2.44 1.48
CA HIS A 527 14.33 1.68 0.77
C HIS A 527 15.50 1.21 1.64
N ALA A 528 15.38 1.20 2.96
CA ALA A 528 16.23 0.34 3.78
C ALA A 528 15.79 -1.13 3.61
N GLN A 529 15.94 -1.68 2.40
CA GLN A 529 16.10 -3.12 2.28
C GLN A 529 17.35 -3.46 3.09
N PRO A 530 17.30 -4.40 4.04
CA PRO A 530 18.53 -4.99 4.53
C PRO A 530 19.13 -5.71 3.33
N ALA A 531 20.18 -5.14 2.74
CA ALA A 531 21.09 -5.88 1.90
C ALA A 531 21.70 -6.97 2.79
N ARG A 532 20.97 -8.09 2.93
CA ARG A 532 21.46 -9.31 3.57
C ARG A 532 22.52 -9.84 2.61
N ARG A 533 23.75 -9.31 2.72
CA ARG A 533 24.95 -10.00 2.25
C ARG A 533 24.93 -11.34 3.00
N LEU A 534 24.60 -12.40 2.28
CA LEU A 534 25.03 -13.75 2.60
C LEU A 534 26.57 -13.68 2.64
N GLN A 535 27.13 -13.42 3.84
CA GLN A 535 28.50 -13.82 4.12
C GLN A 535 28.48 -15.34 4.11
N LEU A 536 28.79 -15.92 2.95
CA LEU A 536 29.25 -17.29 2.86
C LEU A 536 30.51 -17.37 3.71
N HIS A 537 30.38 -17.88 4.94
CA HIS A 537 31.52 -18.36 5.70
C HIS A 537 32.15 -19.49 4.90
N GLY A 538 33.28 -19.19 4.24
CA GLY A 538 34.17 -20.20 3.70
C GLY A 538 34.79 -20.97 4.86
N ALA A 539 34.23 -22.14 5.15
CA ALA A 539 34.94 -23.20 5.86
C ALA A 539 35.81 -23.92 4.83
N GLY A 540 37.07 -23.51 4.73
CA GLY A 540 38.09 -24.23 3.97
C GLY A 540 38.98 -25.01 4.92
N ASP A 541 38.81 -26.34 4.94
CA ASP A 541 39.77 -27.30 5.47
C ASP A 541 39.74 -28.59 4.63
N THR A 542 40.59 -28.64 3.59
CA THR A 542 41.35 -29.78 2.98
C THR A 542 40.64 -31.11 2.59
N PRO A 543 41.22 -32.06 1.80
CA PRO A 543 42.59 -32.12 1.25
C PRO A 543 42.73 -32.47 -0.26
N THR A 544 43.95 -32.20 -0.74
CA THR A 544 44.72 -32.82 -1.83
C THR A 544 44.17 -34.09 -2.49
N GLU A 545 43.98 -34.05 -3.81
CA GLU A 545 44.27 -35.18 -4.71
C GLU A 545 44.89 -34.68 -6.02
N ALA A 546 45.80 -35.49 -6.54
CA ALA A 546 46.78 -35.14 -7.57
C ALA A 546 46.39 -35.67 -8.96
N GLY A 547 46.43 -34.76 -9.94
CA GLY A 547 46.73 -35.01 -11.37
C GLY A 547 45.60 -35.59 -12.26
N PRO A 548 45.78 -35.63 -13.60
CA PRO A 548 46.88 -35.08 -14.41
C PRO A 548 46.42 -34.03 -15.46
N ALA A 549 47.41 -33.46 -16.14
CA ALA A 549 47.38 -32.27 -16.99
C ALA A 549 46.83 -32.48 -18.43
N VAL A 550 46.70 -31.32 -19.12
CA VAL A 550 46.74 -31.06 -20.58
C VAL A 550 45.36 -30.97 -21.29
N PRO A 551 45.15 -30.09 -22.32
CA PRO A 551 45.70 -28.74 -22.61
C PRO A 551 44.62 -27.67 -22.87
N ALA A 552 45.05 -26.41 -22.90
CA ALA A 552 44.30 -25.27 -23.43
C ALA A 552 44.06 -25.36 -24.95
N PRO A 553 42.99 -24.71 -25.46
CA PRO A 553 43.04 -24.04 -26.76
C PRO A 553 42.83 -22.53 -26.56
N MET A 554 43.83 -21.71 -26.85
CA MET A 554 44.15 -21.19 -28.19
C MET A 554 43.26 -20.00 -28.56
N VAL A 555 43.84 -18.82 -28.36
CA VAL A 555 43.42 -17.51 -28.85
C VAL A 555 43.31 -17.55 -30.37
N ALA A 556 42.15 -17.18 -30.90
CA ALA A 556 42.00 -16.82 -32.31
C ALA A 556 41.67 -15.32 -32.39
N ARG A 557 42.64 -14.59 -32.94
CA ARG A 557 42.61 -13.19 -33.34
C ARG A 557 42.56 -13.19 -34.87
N ALA A 558 41.55 -12.57 -35.49
CA ALA A 558 41.56 -12.11 -36.89
C ALA A 558 40.33 -11.20 -37.07
N ALA A 559 40.53 -9.88 -37.24
CA ALA A 559 40.67 -9.15 -38.52
C ALA A 559 39.28 -8.88 -39.13
N VAL A 560 38.75 -7.66 -39.06
CA VAL A 560 39.00 -6.54 -40.00
C VAL A 560 38.69 -6.95 -41.44
N GLU A 561 37.45 -6.71 -41.83
CA GLU A 561 37.05 -5.92 -43.01
C GLU A 561 35.91 -4.99 -42.58
#